data_AF-A0A418WS63-F1
#
_entry.id   AF-A0A418WS63-F1
#
_cell.length_a   1.000
_cell.length_b   1.000
_cell.length_c   1.000
_cell.angle_alpha   90.00
_cell.angle_beta   90.00
_cell.angle_gamma   90.00
#
_symmetry.space_group_name_H-M   'P 1'
#
loop_
_entity.id
_entity.type
_entity.pdbx_description
1 polymer ?
#
loop_
_entity_poly.entity_id
_entity_poly.type
_entity_poly.pdbx_seq_one_letter_code
_entity_poly.pdbx_strand_id
1 'polypeptide(L)'
;MSKDDAVKQAAERVLQLEAELEAEGDARTGGDELAFAREALHAWVDSVVAVVASPGVGRVTLIHSNGRESRIASPDLPFLLSKPASFETKA
;
A
#
# COMPACT_ATOMS: atom_id res chain seq x y z
N MET A 1 -1.28 -9.37 -24.27
CA MET A 1 -0.25 -9.00 -23.29
C MET A 1 -0.38 -9.96 -22.12
N SER A 2 0.73 -10.54 -21.64
CA SER A 2 0.66 -11.38 -20.44
C SER A 2 0.54 -10.50 -19.19
N LYS A 3 0.09 -11.08 -18.08
CA LYS A 3 0.02 -10.39 -16.78
C LYS A 3 1.40 -9.90 -16.33
N ASP A 4 2.43 -10.69 -16.60
CA ASP A 4 3.81 -10.39 -16.22
C ASP A 4 4.35 -9.20 -17.02
N ASP A 5 3.99 -9.08 -18.30
CA ASP A 5 4.35 -7.93 -19.13
C ASP A 5 3.72 -6.64 -18.60
N ALA A 6 2.46 -6.71 -18.16
CA ALA A 6 1.76 -5.55 -17.59
C ALA A 6 2.37 -5.07 -16.26
N VAL A 7 2.79 -6.01 -15.40
CA VAL A 7 3.46 -5.69 -14.12
C VAL A 7 4.80 -5.03 -14.37
N LYS A 8 5.61 -5.55 -15.29
CA LYS A 8 6.91 -4.97 -15.65
C LYS A 8 6.77 -3.56 -16.20
N GLN A 9 5.85 -3.37 -17.15
CA GLN A 9 5.60 -2.05 -17.73
C GLN A 9 5.15 -1.02 -16.68
N ALA A 10 4.31 -1.44 -15.74
CA ALA A 10 3.89 -0.57 -14.64
C ALA A 10 5.07 -0.20 -13.72
N ALA A 11 5.92 -1.17 -13.38
CA ALA A 11 7.11 -0.92 -12.56
C ALA A 11 8.11 0.02 -13.26
N GLU A 12 8.41 -0.22 -14.53
CA GLU A 12 9.29 0.64 -15.35
C GLU A 12 8.77 2.08 -15.41
N ARG A 13 7.45 2.25 -15.58
CA ARG A 13 6.83 3.57 -15.60
C ARG A 13 6.99 4.32 -14.27
N VAL A 14 6.87 3.62 -13.14
CA VAL A 14 7.07 4.23 -11.81
C VAL A 14 8.54 4.64 -11.65
N LEU A 15 9.48 3.75 -11.97
CA LEU A 15 10.90 4.05 -11.90
C LEU A 15 11.29 5.25 -12.77
N GLN A 16 10.72 5.36 -13.97
CA GLN A 16 10.96 6.51 -14.84
C GLN A 16 10.49 7.81 -14.18
N LEU A 17 9.31 7.83 -13.58
CA LEU A 17 8.78 9.00 -12.87
C LEU A 17 9.61 9.35 -11.63
N GLU A 18 10.13 8.37 -10.91
CA GLU A 18 11.01 8.59 -9.76
C GLU A 18 12.38 9.15 -10.17
N ALA A 19 12.93 8.66 -11.28
CA ALA A 19 14.17 9.18 -11.84
C ALA A 19 14.04 10.65 -12.29
N GLU A 20 12.88 11.05 -12.83
CA GLU A 20 12.56 12.46 -13.13
C GLU A 20 12.55 13.34 -11.88
N LEU A 21 12.29 12.76 -10.70
CA LEU A 21 12.31 13.43 -9.40
C LEU A 21 13.67 13.31 -8.70
N GLU A 22 14.72 12.88 -9.43
CA GLU A 22 16.07 12.64 -8.90
C GLU A 22 16.10 11.64 -7.72
N ALA A 23 15.10 10.75 -7.66
CA ALA A 23 15.02 9.68 -6.67
C ALA A 23 15.48 8.35 -7.29
N GLU A 24 16.34 7.62 -6.59
CA GLU A 24 16.71 6.26 -6.98
C GLU A 24 15.61 5.28 -6.53
N GLY A 25 15.02 4.58 -7.50
CA GLY A 25 13.99 3.56 -7.28
C GLY A 25 14.55 2.14 -7.48
N ASP A 26 13.94 1.17 -6.79
CA ASP A 26 14.22 -0.27 -6.94
C ASP A 26 12.90 -1.02 -7.18
N ALA A 27 12.87 -1.93 -8.15
CA ALA A 27 11.68 -2.69 -8.51
C ALA A 27 11.91 -4.19 -8.46
N ARG A 28 11.20 -4.86 -7.56
CA ARG A 28 11.23 -6.33 -7.39
C ARG A 28 9.94 -6.92 -7.93
N THR A 29 10.00 -7.53 -9.10
CA THR A 29 8.80 -7.98 -9.83
C THR A 29 8.57 -9.50 -9.80
N GLY A 30 9.50 -10.29 -9.23
CA GLY A 30 9.35 -11.73 -9.12
C GLY A 30 10.44 -12.43 -8.29
N GLY A 31 10.33 -13.75 -8.19
CA GLY A 31 11.33 -14.62 -7.55
C GLY A 31 11.55 -14.34 -6.06
N ASP A 32 12.76 -14.67 -5.61
CA ASP A 32 13.17 -14.57 -4.20
C ASP A 32 13.19 -13.12 -3.69
N GLU A 33 13.50 -12.15 -4.56
CA GLU A 33 13.52 -10.73 -4.20
C GLU A 33 12.13 -10.20 -3.85
N LEU A 34 11.11 -10.60 -4.62
CA LEU A 34 9.71 -10.25 -4.31
C LEU A 34 9.24 -10.98 -3.04
N ALA A 35 9.67 -12.23 -2.84
CA ALA A 35 9.35 -12.98 -1.62
C ALA A 35 9.92 -12.28 -0.38
N PHE A 36 11.19 -11.90 -0.42
CA PHE A 36 11.87 -11.13 0.63
C PHE A 36 11.14 -9.80 0.92
N ALA A 37 10.79 -9.05 -0.13
CA ALA A 37 10.08 -7.78 0.04
C ALA A 37 8.70 -7.96 0.71
N ARG A 38 7.96 -9.01 0.35
CA ARG A 38 6.65 -9.33 0.96
C ARG A 38 6.79 -9.68 2.43
N GLU A 39 7.77 -10.50 2.79
CA GLU A 39 8.02 -10.88 4.18
C GLU A 39 8.34 -9.65 5.05
N ALA A 40 9.25 -8.79 4.58
CA ALA A 40 9.58 -7.55 5.27
C ALA A 40 8.35 -6.63 5.43
N LEU A 41 7.51 -6.51 4.38
CA LEU A 41 6.27 -5.73 4.45
C LEU A 41 5.27 -6.31 5.46
N HIS A 42 5.09 -7.63 5.51
CA HIS A 42 4.21 -8.25 6.50
C HIS A 42 4.68 -8.00 7.94
N ALA A 43 5.97 -8.20 8.21
CA ALA A 43 6.53 -7.92 9.53
C ALA A 43 6.37 -6.44 9.93
N TRP A 44 6.49 -5.53 8.95
CA TRP A 44 6.23 -4.12 9.18
C TRP A 44 4.74 -3.84 9.47
N VAL A 45 3.81 -4.45 8.73
CA VAL A 45 2.36 -4.34 8.98
C VAL A 45 2.00 -4.84 10.38
N ASP A 46 2.64 -5.90 10.87
CA ASP A 46 2.39 -6.44 12.21
C ASP A 46 2.72 -5.45 13.34
N SER A 47 3.54 -4.43 13.08
CA SER A 47 3.84 -3.37 14.05
C SER A 47 2.74 -2.29 14.16
N VAL A 48 1.73 -2.32 13.29
CA VAL A 48 0.64 -1.34 13.24
C VAL A 48 -0.31 -1.58 14.40
N VAL A 49 -0.55 -0.53 15.20
CA VAL A 49 -1.45 -0.56 16.36
C VAL A 49 -2.75 0.22 16.13
N ALA A 50 -2.80 1.08 15.11
CA ALA A 50 -4.03 1.75 14.70
C ALA A 50 -4.04 2.09 13.21
N VAL A 51 -5.24 2.15 12.64
CA VAL A 51 -5.49 2.40 11.21
C VAL A 51 -6.58 3.46 11.06
N VAL A 52 -6.33 4.46 10.22
CA VAL A 52 -7.34 5.45 9.80
C VAL A 52 -7.55 5.32 8.30
N ALA A 53 -8.69 4.77 7.90
CA ALA A 53 -9.12 4.71 6.50
C ALA A 53 -9.86 6.00 6.14
N SER A 54 -9.46 6.67 5.06
CA SER A 54 -10.10 7.89 4.56
C SER A 54 -10.50 7.73 3.09
N PRO A 55 -11.61 7.03 2.80
CA PRO A 55 -12.05 6.78 1.43
C PRO A 55 -12.27 8.04 0.60
N GLY A 56 -12.77 9.12 1.21
CA GLY A 56 -13.02 10.40 0.52
C GLY A 56 -11.76 11.08 -0.05
N VAL A 57 -10.56 10.67 0.37
CA VAL A 57 -9.29 11.19 -0.15
C VAL A 57 -8.34 10.09 -0.63
N GLY A 58 -8.81 8.85 -0.78
CA GLY A 58 -8.01 7.74 -1.31
C GLY A 58 -6.75 7.43 -0.49
N ARG A 59 -6.83 7.50 0.84
CA ARG A 59 -5.66 7.34 1.71
C ARG A 59 -5.93 6.49 2.94
N VAL A 60 -4.91 5.75 3.37
CA VAL A 60 -4.85 5.08 4.67
C VAL A 60 -3.66 5.62 5.45
N THR A 61 -3.89 5.96 6.71
CA THR A 61 -2.81 6.27 7.67
C THR A 61 -2.67 5.11 8.65
N LEU A 62 -1.45 4.58 8.77
CA LEU A 62 -1.08 3.54 9.71
C LEU A 62 -0.27 4.16 10.85
N ILE A 63 -0.57 3.78 12.08
CA ILE A 63 0.14 4.21 13.30
C ILE A 63 0.83 2.99 13.88
N HIS A 64 2.15 3.08 14.04
CA HIS A 64 2.99 1.99 14.53
C HIS A 64 3.14 2.03 16.06
N SER A 65 3.54 0.90 16.64
CA SER A 65 3.79 0.78 18.09
C SER A 65 4.85 1.75 18.64
N ASN A 66 5.75 2.25 17.78
CA ASN A 66 6.72 3.29 18.12
C ASN A 66 6.17 4.73 18.00
N GLY A 67 4.87 4.89 17.72
CA GLY A 67 4.19 6.17 17.56
C GLY A 67 4.39 6.85 16.20
N ARG A 68 5.18 6.27 15.27
CA ARG A 68 5.36 6.85 13.93
C ARG A 68 4.13 6.60 13.07
N GLU A 69 3.89 7.52 12.14
CA GLU A 69 2.83 7.43 11.14
C GLU A 69 3.42 7.03 9.78
N SER A 70 2.65 6.27 9.01
CA SER A 70 2.90 6.02 7.58
C SER A 70 1.63 6.23 6.78
N ARG A 71 1.75 6.82 5.60
CA ARG A 71 0.62 7.20 4.75
C ARG A 71 0.69 6.44 3.43
N ILE A 72 -0.35 5.68 3.14
CA ILE A 72 -0.49 4.92 1.91
C ILE A 72 -1.52 5.64 1.03
N ALA A 73 -1.06 6.19 -0.09
CA ALA A 73 -1.95 6.64 -1.16
C ALA A 73 -2.43 5.40 -1.92
N SER A 74 -3.74 5.13 -1.88
CA SER A 74 -4.31 3.97 -2.56
C SER A 74 -5.79 4.23 -2.87
N PRO A 75 -6.22 4.03 -4.12
CA PRO A 75 -7.62 4.22 -4.49
C PRO A 75 -8.54 3.21 -3.78
N ASP A 76 -8.08 1.97 -3.58
CA ASP A 76 -8.95 0.87 -3.16
C ASP A 76 -8.77 0.49 -1.69
N LEU A 77 -7.55 0.61 -1.15
CA LEU A 77 -7.24 0.15 0.21
C LEU A 77 -8.14 0.77 1.30
N PRO A 78 -8.48 2.07 1.28
CA PRO A 78 -9.37 2.65 2.27
C PRO A 78 -10.75 1.98 2.31
N PHE A 79 -11.27 1.55 1.16
CA PHE A 79 -12.57 0.86 1.09
C PHE A 79 -12.46 -0.57 1.62
N LEU A 80 -11.38 -1.28 1.30
CA LEU A 80 -11.14 -2.64 1.80
C LEU A 80 -11.01 -2.70 3.33
N LEU A 81 -10.45 -1.65 3.94
CA LEU A 81 -10.28 -1.55 5.39
C LEU A 81 -11.50 -0.97 6.12
N SER A 82 -12.43 -0.35 5.38
CA SER A 82 -13.64 0.20 5.96
C SER A 82 -14.69 -0.90 6.12
N LYS A 83 -15.22 -1.07 7.34
CA LYS A 83 -16.42 -1.91 7.53
C LYS A 83 -17.65 -1.17 6.99
N PRO A 84 -18.65 -1.87 6.41
CA PRO A 84 -19.92 -1.25 6.05
C PRO A 84 -20.54 -0.56 7.26
N ALA A 85 -21.08 0.65 7.07
CA ALA A 85 -21.85 1.31 8.11
C ALA A 85 -23.13 0.51 8.38
N SER A 86 -23.26 -0.06 9.58
CA SER A 86 -24.52 -0.61 10.06
C SER A 86 -25.21 0.46 10.90
N PHE A 87 -26.34 0.97 10.43
CA PHE A 87 -27.24 1.73 11.29
C PHE A 87 -28.09 0.72 12.06
N GLU A 88 -27.85 0.58 13.36
CA GLU A 88 -28.81 -0.12 14.20
C GLU A 88 -30.11 0.68 14.16
N THR A 89 -31.12 0.13 13.47
CA THR A 89 -32.48 0.65 13.56
C THR A 89 -32.96 0.39 14.98
N LYS A 90 -32.80 1.37 15.87
CA LYS A 90 -33.47 1.36 17.17
C LYS A 90 -34.99 1.31 16.91
N ALA A 91 -35.59 0.17 17.22
CA ALA A 91 -37.03 0.00 17.35
C ALA A 91 -37.53 0.64 18.66
#